data_AF-A0A1E3H755-F1
#
_entry.id   AF-A0A1E3H755-F1
#
_cell.length_a   1.000
_cell.length_b   1.000
_cell.length_c   1.000
_cell.angle_alpha   90.00
_cell.angle_beta   90.00
_cell.angle_gamma   90.00
#
_symmetry.space_group_name_H-M   'P 1'
#
loop_
_entity.id
_entity.type
_entity.pdbx_description
1 polymer ?
#
loop_
_entity_poly.entity_id
_entity_poly.type
_entity_poly.pdbx_seq_one_letter_code
_entity_poly.pdbx_strand_id
1 'polypeptide(L)'
;MSQTPQVTLDHQASEIDGALVCNWDAVEDLFPAGLLDDMFAAYADLLTRLARKTSAWDMRVDLVGDGPCAAMNRDAVLALDGADGRLHDGIFHVADAAPDRPAVFGGGLELTFGDLAGRARALAARLQALGARPNDLVAISLEKGPAQVVAALGVMASGAAYVPIDPDLPRARRDELMADTGARLLVCADEGDNENWPADVIRVAVPACAGELPAPVATRATDLAT
;
A
#
# COMPACT_ATOMS: atom_id res chain seq x y z
N MET A 1 -5.80 14.28 -38.90
CA MET A 1 -6.58 14.39 -37.64
C MET A 1 -6.22 13.16 -36.83
N SER A 2 -5.26 13.26 -35.91
CA SER A 2 -4.91 12.14 -35.04
C SER A 2 -6.10 11.86 -34.14
N GLN A 3 -6.59 10.62 -34.17
CA GLN A 3 -7.48 10.14 -33.12
C GLN A 3 -6.66 10.14 -31.83
N THR A 4 -7.21 10.72 -30.76
CA THR A 4 -6.64 10.55 -29.43
C THR A 4 -6.82 9.08 -29.03
N PRO A 5 -5.76 8.35 -28.63
CA PRO A 5 -5.85 6.94 -28.26
C PRO A 5 -6.91 6.71 -27.17
N GLN A 6 -7.75 5.66 -27.31
CA GLN A 6 -8.71 5.25 -26.26
C GLN A 6 -8.02 4.58 -25.05
N VAL A 7 -6.71 4.38 -25.12
CA VAL A 7 -5.85 3.75 -24.11
C VAL A 7 -4.64 4.65 -23.84
N THR A 8 -4.10 4.61 -22.62
CA THR A 8 -3.00 5.50 -22.18
C THR A 8 -1.70 5.30 -22.97
N LEU A 9 -1.40 4.06 -23.38
CA LEU A 9 -0.27 3.68 -24.22
C LEU A 9 -0.68 2.46 -25.05
N ASP A 10 -0.47 2.55 -26.36
CA ASP A 10 -0.61 1.46 -27.32
C ASP A 10 0.78 1.04 -27.84
N HIS A 11 1.00 -0.26 -27.94
CA HIS A 11 2.27 -0.83 -28.39
C HIS A 11 2.03 -1.77 -29.57
N GLN A 12 2.66 -1.44 -30.69
CA GLN A 12 2.59 -2.22 -31.92
C GLN A 12 3.99 -2.71 -32.30
N ALA A 13 4.13 -4.00 -32.57
CA ALA A 13 5.35 -4.60 -33.09
C ALA A 13 5.05 -5.37 -34.37
N SER A 14 5.80 -5.11 -35.43
CA SER A 14 5.64 -5.72 -36.75
C SER A 14 6.98 -6.07 -37.37
N GLU A 15 7.01 -7.06 -38.26
CA GLU A 15 8.18 -7.38 -39.06
C GLU A 15 8.04 -6.72 -40.43
N ILE A 16 9.01 -5.88 -40.79
CA ILE A 16 9.07 -5.17 -42.07
C ILE A 16 10.47 -5.33 -42.64
N ASP A 17 10.59 -5.89 -43.85
CA ASP A 17 11.86 -6.13 -44.55
C ASP A 17 12.93 -6.88 -43.70
N GLY A 18 12.48 -7.84 -42.89
CA GLY A 18 13.35 -8.64 -42.01
C GLY A 18 13.85 -7.90 -40.77
N ALA A 19 13.32 -6.70 -40.49
CA ALA A 19 13.55 -5.96 -39.26
C ALA A 19 12.30 -5.97 -38.38
N LEU A 20 12.51 -6.06 -37.06
CA LEU A 20 11.46 -5.82 -36.08
C LEU A 20 11.28 -4.30 -35.92
N VAL A 21 10.07 -3.81 -36.20
CA VAL A 21 9.68 -2.42 -36.05
C VAL A 21 8.70 -2.32 -34.88
N CYS A 22 9.01 -1.47 -33.91
CA CYS A 22 8.15 -1.21 -32.76
C CYS A 22 7.71 0.25 -32.75
N ASN A 23 6.42 0.48 -32.56
CA ASN A 23 5.82 1.80 -32.46
C ASN A 23 5.02 1.91 -31.16
N TRP A 24 5.22 2.99 -30.42
CA TRP A 24 4.47 3.32 -29.22
C TRP A 24 3.66 4.58 -29.49
N ASP A 25 2.35 4.50 -29.32
CA ASP A 25 1.44 5.65 -29.37
C ASP A 25 0.91 5.90 -27.95
N ALA A 26 1.13 7.10 -27.42
CA ALA A 26 0.85 7.38 -26.02
C ALA A 26 0.27 8.79 -25.82
N VAL A 27 -0.51 8.94 -24.76
CA VAL A 27 -0.97 10.26 -24.31
C VAL A 27 0.13 10.86 -23.43
N GLU A 28 1.06 11.61 -24.04
CA GLU A 28 2.28 12.13 -23.38
C GLU A 28 2.02 12.83 -22.04
N ASP A 29 0.97 13.66 -21.96
CA ASP A 29 0.63 14.44 -20.75
C ASP A 29 0.26 13.57 -19.53
N LEU A 30 0.00 12.28 -19.71
CA LEU A 30 -0.23 11.34 -18.61
C LEU A 30 1.06 10.77 -18.01
N PHE A 31 2.21 11.07 -18.61
CA PHE A 31 3.52 10.60 -18.17
C PHE A 31 4.40 11.78 -17.74
N PRO A 32 5.26 11.60 -16.70
CA PRO A 32 6.32 12.54 -16.41
C PRO A 32 7.21 12.79 -17.63
N ALA A 33 7.69 14.02 -17.78
CA ALA A 33 8.59 14.40 -18.87
C ALA A 33 9.84 13.48 -18.90
N GLY A 34 10.15 12.95 -20.08
CA GLY A 34 11.28 12.04 -20.32
C GLY A 34 11.04 10.57 -19.97
N LEU A 35 9.93 10.23 -19.29
CA LEU A 35 9.68 8.85 -18.87
C LEU A 35 9.42 7.92 -20.08
N LEU A 36 8.66 8.39 -21.08
CA LEU A 36 8.36 7.60 -22.28
C LEU A 36 9.63 7.25 -23.07
N ASP A 37 10.56 8.21 -23.20
CA ASP A 37 11.84 8.00 -23.87
C ASP A 37 12.70 6.97 -23.14
N ASP A 38 12.76 7.06 -21.80
CA ASP A 38 13.48 6.09 -20.97
C ASP A 38 12.91 4.68 -21.05
N MET A 39 11.57 4.59 -20.98
CA MET A 39 10.86 3.32 -21.13
C MET A 39 11.11 2.69 -22.50
N PHE A 40 11.04 3.49 -23.57
CA PHE A 40 11.26 3.02 -24.92
C PHE A 40 12.72 2.60 -25.15
N ALA A 41 13.68 3.33 -24.60
CA ALA A 41 15.10 2.97 -24.65
C ALA A 41 15.38 1.65 -23.92
N ALA A 42 14.83 1.47 -22.71
CA ALA A 42 14.95 0.23 -21.95
C ALA A 42 14.32 -0.96 -22.70
N TYR A 43 13.15 -0.75 -23.31
CA TYR A 43 12.48 -1.73 -24.15
C TYR A 43 13.31 -2.13 -25.38
N ALA A 44 13.86 -1.16 -26.09
CA ALA A 44 14.70 -1.41 -27.26
C ALA A 44 16.00 -2.15 -26.91
N ASP A 45 16.63 -1.83 -25.78
CA ASP A 45 17.81 -2.55 -25.29
C ASP A 45 17.47 -4.00 -24.94
N LEU A 46 16.32 -4.24 -24.28
CA LEU A 46 15.84 -5.60 -24.02
C LEU A 46 15.64 -6.39 -25.32
N LEU A 47 14.91 -5.84 -26.29
CA LEU A 47 14.70 -6.51 -27.58
C LEU A 47 16.04 -6.82 -28.27
N THR A 48 16.99 -5.89 -28.21
CA THR A 48 18.34 -6.06 -28.77
C THR A 48 19.09 -7.19 -28.07
N ARG A 49 18.99 -7.29 -26.73
CA ARG A 49 19.61 -8.38 -25.95
C ARG A 49 18.99 -9.73 -26.29
N LEU A 50 17.67 -9.82 -26.37
CA LEU A 50 16.93 -11.04 -26.72
C LEU A 50 17.24 -11.51 -28.14
N ALA A 51 17.39 -10.58 -29.09
CA ALA A 51 17.75 -10.88 -30.48
C ALA A 51 19.19 -11.39 -30.62
N ARG A 52 20.11 -10.98 -29.74
CA ARG A 52 21.54 -11.31 -29.83
C ARG A 52 21.97 -12.50 -28.96
N LYS A 53 21.23 -12.82 -27.91
CA LYS A 53 21.61 -13.85 -26.93
C LYS A 53 20.41 -14.72 -26.59
N THR A 54 20.41 -15.97 -27.05
CA THR A 54 19.35 -16.93 -26.72
C THR A 54 19.21 -17.17 -25.22
N SER A 55 20.32 -17.16 -24.47
CA SER A 55 20.29 -17.29 -23.01
C SER A 55 19.63 -16.11 -22.29
N ALA A 56 19.43 -14.97 -22.95
CA ALA A 56 18.76 -13.81 -22.34
C ALA A 56 17.26 -14.06 -22.12
N TRP A 57 16.66 -15.03 -22.82
CA TRP A 57 15.25 -15.41 -22.67
C TRP A 57 14.95 -16.07 -21.31
N ASP A 58 15.96 -16.65 -20.66
CA ASP A 58 15.82 -17.32 -19.36
C ASP A 58 16.19 -16.41 -18.17
N MET A 59 16.66 -15.19 -18.44
CA MET A 59 17.08 -14.26 -17.40
C MET A 59 15.91 -13.43 -16.89
N ARG A 60 15.91 -13.14 -15.58
CA ARG A 60 15.09 -12.05 -15.04
C ARG A 60 15.66 -10.72 -15.53
N VAL A 61 14.83 -9.92 -16.18
CA VAL A 61 15.19 -8.62 -16.70
C VAL A 61 14.78 -7.56 -15.69
N ASP A 62 15.71 -6.68 -15.33
CA ASP A 62 15.36 -5.40 -14.74
C ASP A 62 14.93 -4.46 -15.86
N LEU A 63 13.64 -4.16 -15.93
CA LEU A 63 13.05 -3.29 -16.94
C LEU A 63 13.30 -1.80 -16.64
N VAL A 64 13.84 -1.49 -15.46
CA VAL A 64 14.28 -0.14 -15.13
C VAL A 64 15.65 0.08 -15.76
N GLY A 65 15.67 0.78 -16.89
CA GLY A 65 16.92 1.14 -17.57
C GLY A 65 17.79 2.12 -16.79
N ASP A 66 18.79 2.69 -17.47
CA ASP A 66 19.70 3.69 -16.90
C ASP A 66 19.45 5.12 -17.39
N GLY A 67 18.25 5.36 -17.93
CA GLY A 67 17.85 6.67 -18.44
C GLY A 67 17.67 7.72 -17.33
N PRO A 68 17.60 9.02 -17.67
CA PRO A 68 17.46 10.12 -16.72
C PRO A 68 16.36 9.99 -15.66
N CYS A 69 15.16 9.48 -16.00
CA CYS A 69 14.07 9.24 -15.04
C CYS A 69 14.40 8.09 -14.10
N ALA A 70 15.02 7.02 -14.60
CA ALA A 70 15.47 5.92 -13.75
C ALA A 70 16.61 6.35 -12.82
N ALA A 71 17.56 7.15 -13.32
CA ALA A 71 18.62 7.74 -12.53
C ALA A 71 18.05 8.69 -11.47
N MET A 72 17.13 9.59 -11.84
CA MET A 72 16.46 10.48 -10.89
C MET A 72 15.71 9.72 -9.80
N ASN A 73 15.00 8.64 -10.14
CA ASN A 73 14.34 7.80 -9.15
C ASN A 73 15.34 7.10 -8.22
N ARG A 74 16.44 6.55 -8.75
CA ARG A 74 17.50 5.94 -7.93
C ARG A 74 18.18 6.96 -7.04
N ASP A 75 18.53 8.11 -7.58
CA ASP A 75 19.15 9.21 -6.85
C ASP A 75 18.20 9.73 -5.79
N ALA A 76 16.90 9.85 -6.07
CA ALA A 76 15.90 10.22 -5.08
C ALA A 76 15.87 9.19 -3.94
N VAL A 77 15.85 7.89 -4.24
CA VAL A 77 15.86 6.81 -3.23
C VAL A 77 17.15 6.79 -2.44
N LEU A 78 18.30 6.99 -3.08
CA LEU A 78 19.62 6.98 -2.44
C LEU A 78 19.92 8.28 -1.68
N ALA A 79 19.30 9.39 -2.07
CA ALA A 79 19.35 10.68 -1.38
C ALA A 79 18.31 10.80 -0.26
N LEU A 80 17.46 9.78 -0.07
CA LEU A 80 16.73 9.65 1.18
C LEU A 80 17.75 9.35 2.27
N ASP A 81 18.13 10.38 3.02
CA ASP A 81 18.61 10.17 4.38
C ASP A 81 17.54 9.34 5.10
N GLY A 82 17.96 8.29 5.81
CA GLY A 82 17.05 7.44 6.57
C GLY A 82 16.16 8.34 7.42
N ALA A 83 14.85 8.35 7.15
CA ALA A 83 13.93 9.16 7.92
C ALA A 83 13.95 8.66 9.37
N ASP A 84 14.36 9.51 10.29
CA ASP A 84 14.23 9.22 11.72
C ASP A 84 12.74 9.10 12.06
N GLY A 85 12.34 7.99 12.68
CA GLY A 85 10.98 7.77 13.15
C GLY A 85 10.36 6.46 12.69
N ARG A 86 9.05 6.32 12.94
CA ARG A 86 8.24 5.16 12.57
C ARG A 86 7.52 5.44 11.26
N LEU A 87 7.20 4.39 10.50
CA LEU A 87 6.53 4.51 9.20
C LEU A 87 5.26 5.38 9.24
N HIS A 88 4.46 5.27 10.30
CA HIS A 88 3.20 6.02 10.43
C HIS A 88 3.39 7.49 10.82
N ASP A 89 4.57 7.89 11.32
CA ASP A 89 4.81 9.25 11.79
C ASP A 89 4.73 10.26 10.64
N GLY A 90 5.27 9.93 9.47
CA GLY A 90 5.19 10.80 8.29
C GLY A 90 3.75 11.04 7.82
N ILE A 91 2.89 10.01 7.91
CA ILE A 91 1.47 10.13 7.54
C ILE A 91 0.75 11.05 8.52
N PHE A 92 1.01 10.89 9.81
CA PHE A 92 0.41 11.71 10.86
C PHE A 92 0.92 13.16 10.83
N HIS A 93 2.18 13.37 10.49
CA HIS A 93 2.73 14.70 10.28
C HIS A 93 1.99 15.45 9.16
N VAL A 94 1.74 14.79 8.02
CA VAL A 94 0.96 15.37 6.93
C VAL A 94 -0.48 15.64 7.37
N ALA A 95 -1.10 14.75 8.16
CA ALA A 95 -2.44 14.95 8.67
C ALA A 95 -2.55 16.18 9.60
N ASP A 96 -1.54 16.44 10.40
CA ASP A 96 -1.52 17.59 11.29
C ASP A 96 -1.24 18.90 10.52
N ALA A 97 -0.46 18.85 9.44
CA ALA A 97 -0.11 20.02 8.62
C ALA A 97 -1.14 20.36 7.53
N ALA A 98 -1.79 19.34 6.94
CA ALA A 98 -2.70 19.46 5.81
C ALA A 98 -3.84 18.42 5.91
N PRO A 99 -4.73 18.56 6.91
CA PRO A 99 -5.75 17.55 7.22
C PRO A 99 -6.72 17.30 6.07
N ASP A 100 -7.12 18.34 5.34
CA ASP A 100 -8.12 18.25 4.26
C ASP A 100 -7.56 17.67 2.96
N ARG A 101 -6.26 17.33 2.90
CA ARG A 101 -5.65 16.78 1.69
C ARG A 101 -6.16 15.34 1.47
N PRO A 102 -6.53 14.95 0.24
CA PRO A 102 -6.90 13.56 -0.06
C PRO A 102 -5.75 12.59 0.22
N ALA A 103 -6.05 11.44 0.83
CA ALA A 103 -5.04 10.44 1.23
C ALA A 103 -5.30 9.06 0.62
N VAL A 104 -6.53 8.55 0.73
CA VAL A 104 -6.88 7.19 0.31
C VAL A 104 -8.18 7.21 -0.48
N PHE A 105 -8.16 6.56 -1.65
CA PHE A 105 -9.32 6.33 -2.49
C PHE A 105 -9.62 4.83 -2.56
N GLY A 106 -10.88 4.42 -2.41
CA GLY A 106 -11.28 3.03 -2.56
C GLY A 106 -12.73 2.75 -2.18
N GLY A 107 -13.37 1.80 -2.88
CA GLY A 107 -14.77 1.42 -2.60
C GLY A 107 -15.78 2.55 -2.81
N GLY A 108 -15.49 3.51 -3.69
CA GLY A 108 -16.32 4.70 -3.90
C GLY A 108 -16.18 5.78 -2.81
N LEU A 109 -15.21 5.62 -1.91
CA LEU A 109 -14.93 6.55 -0.82
C LEU A 109 -13.58 7.23 -1.00
N GLU A 110 -13.48 8.44 -0.43
CA GLU A 110 -12.28 9.24 -0.30
C GLU A 110 -12.07 9.55 1.19
N LEU A 111 -10.89 9.25 1.71
CA LEU A 111 -10.46 9.69 3.03
C LEU A 111 -9.40 10.77 2.89
N THR A 112 -9.58 11.86 3.63
CA THR A 112 -8.53 12.86 3.81
C THR A 112 -7.44 12.35 4.77
N PHE A 113 -6.28 13.02 4.81
CA PHE A 113 -5.23 12.71 5.78
C PHE A 113 -5.73 12.87 7.23
N GLY A 114 -6.57 13.88 7.49
CA GLY A 114 -7.19 14.12 8.79
C GLY A 114 -8.13 12.97 9.20
N ASP A 115 -9.01 12.53 8.30
CA ASP A 115 -9.90 11.39 8.56
C ASP A 115 -9.12 10.11 8.84
N LEU A 116 -8.11 9.84 8.01
CA LEU A 116 -7.27 8.66 8.12
C LEU A 116 -6.54 8.63 9.47
N ALA A 117 -5.90 9.73 9.85
CA ALA A 117 -5.17 9.84 11.11
C ALA A 117 -6.10 9.77 12.33
N GLY A 118 -7.25 10.45 12.29
CA GLY A 118 -8.24 10.41 13.37
C GLY A 118 -8.73 8.99 13.64
N ARG A 119 -9.10 8.25 12.58
CA ARG A 119 -9.55 6.86 12.67
C ARG A 119 -8.44 5.93 13.17
N ALA A 120 -7.22 6.06 12.64
CA ALA A 120 -6.08 5.24 13.05
C ALA A 120 -5.70 5.49 14.52
N ARG A 121 -5.64 6.75 14.96
CA ARG A 121 -5.33 7.12 16.36
C ARG A 121 -6.40 6.61 17.33
N ALA A 122 -7.68 6.69 16.96
CA ALA A 122 -8.77 6.13 17.76
C ALA A 122 -8.67 4.61 17.90
N LEU A 123 -8.35 3.90 16.81
CA LEU A 123 -8.10 2.46 16.85
C LEU A 123 -6.88 2.13 17.73
N ALA A 124 -5.78 2.88 17.60
CA ALA A 124 -4.58 2.67 18.40
C ALA A 124 -4.87 2.75 19.90
N ALA A 125 -5.59 3.79 20.32
CA ALA A 125 -6.01 3.97 21.72
C ALA A 125 -6.90 2.81 22.19
N ARG A 126 -7.82 2.33 21.35
CA ARG A 126 -8.68 1.19 21.66
C ARG A 126 -7.87 -0.10 21.82
N LEU A 127 -6.91 -0.36 20.94
CA LEU A 127 -6.02 -1.52 21.02
C LEU A 127 -5.17 -1.49 22.30
N GLN A 128 -4.62 -0.33 22.66
CA GLN A 128 -3.87 -0.14 23.90
C GLN A 128 -4.73 -0.37 25.15
N ALA A 129 -5.97 0.13 25.14
CA ALA A 129 -6.92 -0.12 26.24
C ALA A 129 -7.28 -1.60 26.39
N LEU A 130 -7.24 -2.37 25.30
CA LEU A 130 -7.41 -3.84 25.29
C LEU A 130 -6.10 -4.59 25.59
N GLY A 131 -5.01 -3.88 25.87
CA GLY A 131 -3.75 -4.45 26.33
C GLY A 131 -2.69 -4.69 25.27
N ALA A 132 -2.84 -4.15 24.05
CA ALA A 132 -1.79 -4.19 23.04
C ALA A 132 -0.52 -3.47 23.54
N ARG A 133 0.64 -4.10 23.35
CA ARG A 133 1.97 -3.60 23.75
C ARG A 133 2.95 -3.65 22.58
N PRO A 134 4.10 -2.94 22.69
CA PRO A 134 5.19 -3.10 21.75
C PRO A 134 5.60 -4.56 21.58
N ASN A 135 5.83 -4.97 20.32
CA ASN A 135 6.13 -6.34 19.88
C ASN A 135 4.96 -7.34 19.96
N ASP A 136 3.76 -6.94 20.37
CA ASP A 136 2.59 -7.80 20.21
C ASP A 136 2.19 -7.89 18.74
N LEU A 137 1.59 -9.02 18.37
CA LEU A 137 0.98 -9.23 17.06
C LEU A 137 -0.53 -8.99 17.15
N VAL A 138 -1.05 -8.14 16.28
CA VAL A 138 -2.49 -7.90 16.11
C VAL A 138 -2.90 -8.36 14.73
N ALA A 139 -3.83 -9.31 14.65
CA ALA A 139 -4.34 -9.77 13.37
C ALA A 139 -5.23 -8.71 12.73
N ILE A 140 -5.17 -8.59 11.40
CA ILE A 140 -6.10 -7.77 10.61
C ILE A 140 -6.75 -8.68 9.58
N SER A 141 -8.07 -8.84 9.68
CA SER A 141 -8.89 -9.55 8.69
C SER A 141 -9.94 -8.60 8.14
N LEU A 142 -9.57 -7.92 7.06
CA LEU A 142 -10.39 -6.93 6.37
C LEU A 142 -10.19 -7.07 4.86
N GLU A 143 -11.24 -6.83 4.10
CA GLU A 143 -11.14 -6.65 2.65
C GLU A 143 -10.22 -5.47 2.30
N LYS A 144 -9.66 -5.50 1.08
CA LYS A 144 -8.82 -4.41 0.57
C LYS A 144 -9.63 -3.12 0.47
N GLY A 145 -9.17 -2.08 1.14
CA GLY A 145 -9.81 -0.77 1.08
C GLY A 145 -9.40 0.17 2.21
N PRO A 146 -10.06 1.33 2.33
CA PRO A 146 -9.70 2.35 3.31
C PRO A 146 -9.68 1.85 4.76
N ALA A 147 -10.59 0.94 5.13
CA ALA A 147 -10.65 0.35 6.47
C ALA A 147 -9.39 -0.46 6.81
N GLN A 148 -8.83 -1.19 5.83
CA GLN A 148 -7.60 -1.96 6.02
C GLN A 148 -6.39 -1.03 6.24
N VAL A 149 -6.33 0.12 5.55
CA VAL A 149 -5.28 1.13 5.75
C VAL A 149 -5.39 1.75 7.15
N VAL A 150 -6.60 2.10 7.59
CA VAL A 150 -6.87 2.56 8.97
C VAL A 150 -6.40 1.52 9.99
N ALA A 151 -6.72 0.24 9.75
CA ALA A 151 -6.34 -0.85 10.64
C ALA A 151 -4.82 -0.99 10.76
N ALA A 152 -4.10 -1.03 9.64
CA ALA A 152 -2.64 -1.13 9.65
C ALA A 152 -1.99 0.04 10.38
N LEU A 153 -2.43 1.28 10.10
CA LEU A 153 -1.92 2.47 10.77
C LEU A 153 -2.23 2.49 12.26
N GLY A 154 -3.44 2.10 12.65
CA GLY A 154 -3.84 2.06 14.06
C GLY A 154 -3.10 0.99 14.85
N VAL A 155 -2.85 -0.19 14.27
CA VAL A 155 -2.00 -1.21 14.90
C VAL A 155 -0.57 -0.71 15.07
N MET A 156 0.05 -0.15 14.02
CA MET A 156 1.40 0.39 14.12
C MET A 156 1.49 1.54 15.15
N ALA A 157 0.50 2.42 15.17
CA ALA A 157 0.41 3.53 16.13
C ALA A 157 0.15 3.06 17.57
N SER A 158 -0.44 1.89 17.77
CA SER A 158 -0.54 1.27 19.11
C SER A 158 0.81 0.78 19.64
N GLY A 159 1.81 0.63 18.76
CA GLY A 159 3.13 0.07 19.04
C GLY A 159 3.26 -1.41 18.66
N ALA A 160 2.15 -2.08 18.34
CA ALA A 160 2.12 -3.47 17.90
C ALA A 160 2.46 -3.62 16.42
N ALA A 161 2.78 -4.85 16.00
CA ALA A 161 2.92 -5.23 14.60
C ALA A 161 1.63 -5.90 14.11
N TYR A 162 1.22 -5.60 12.89
CA TYR A 162 0.04 -6.23 12.31
C TYR A 162 0.39 -7.51 11.57
N VAL A 163 -0.54 -8.47 11.58
CA VAL A 163 -0.49 -9.68 10.76
C VAL A 163 -1.71 -9.70 9.84
N PRO A 164 -1.54 -9.57 8.52
CA PRO A 164 -2.66 -9.66 7.61
C PRO A 164 -3.14 -11.11 7.50
N ILE A 165 -4.44 -11.33 7.70
CA ILE A 165 -5.11 -12.61 7.47
C ILE A 165 -6.20 -12.34 6.44
N ASP A 166 -6.15 -13.05 5.33
CA ASP A 166 -7.13 -12.92 4.27
C ASP A 166 -8.48 -13.51 4.73
N PRO A 167 -9.58 -12.72 4.74
CA PRO A 167 -10.89 -13.18 5.18
C PRO A 167 -11.42 -14.35 4.33
N ASP A 168 -11.03 -14.44 3.05
CA ASP A 168 -11.49 -15.49 2.13
C ASP A 168 -10.81 -16.85 2.40
N LEU A 169 -9.83 -16.91 3.32
CA LEU A 169 -9.19 -18.17 3.68
C LEU A 169 -10.16 -19.12 4.38
N PRO A 170 -10.08 -20.44 4.07
CA PRO A 170 -10.83 -21.45 4.80
C PRO A 170 -10.59 -21.34 6.32
N ARG A 171 -11.63 -21.57 7.11
CA ARG A 171 -11.59 -21.43 8.58
C ARG A 171 -10.40 -22.15 9.23
N ALA A 172 -10.14 -23.40 8.84
CA ALA A 172 -9.02 -24.18 9.38
C ALA A 172 -7.68 -23.46 9.19
N ARG A 173 -7.49 -22.78 8.05
CA ARG A 173 -6.27 -22.03 7.77
C ARG A 173 -6.15 -20.77 8.61
N ARG A 174 -7.27 -20.09 8.88
CA ARG A 174 -7.30 -18.91 9.76
C ARG A 174 -7.02 -19.30 11.21
N ASP A 175 -7.59 -20.41 11.69
CA ASP A 175 -7.31 -20.95 13.02
C ASP A 175 -5.81 -21.27 13.19
N GLU A 176 -5.20 -21.93 12.20
CA GLU A 176 -3.75 -22.21 12.19
C GLU A 176 -2.92 -20.92 12.26
N LEU A 177 -3.22 -19.92 11.43
CA LEU A 177 -2.50 -18.64 11.42
C LEU A 177 -2.65 -17.88 12.75
N MET A 178 -3.84 -17.90 13.35
CA MET A 178 -4.05 -17.30 14.68
C MET A 178 -3.25 -18.05 15.76
N ALA A 179 -3.19 -19.38 15.70
CA ALA A 179 -2.40 -20.18 16.62
C ALA A 179 -0.90 -19.94 16.47
N ASP A 180 -0.40 -19.88 15.22
CA ASP A 180 1.01 -19.65 14.90
C ASP A 180 1.49 -18.26 15.36
N THR A 181 0.62 -17.25 15.23
CA THR A 181 0.94 -15.88 15.62
C THR A 181 0.78 -15.63 17.12
N GLY A 182 -0.08 -16.39 17.80
CA GLY A 182 -0.47 -16.12 19.18
C GLY A 182 -1.20 -14.78 19.36
N ALA A 183 -1.71 -14.19 18.28
CA ALA A 183 -2.39 -12.91 18.31
C ALA A 183 -3.69 -13.02 19.12
N ARG A 184 -3.81 -12.19 20.17
CA ARG A 184 -5.01 -12.14 21.02
C ARG A 184 -6.04 -11.11 20.57
N LEU A 185 -5.62 -10.16 19.75
CA LEU A 185 -6.45 -9.11 19.20
C LEU A 185 -6.61 -9.31 17.70
N LEU A 186 -7.84 -9.15 17.22
CA LEU A 186 -8.20 -9.20 15.80
C LEU A 186 -8.97 -7.94 15.42
N VAL A 187 -8.50 -7.24 14.40
CA VAL A 187 -9.23 -6.15 13.76
C VAL A 187 -10.05 -6.68 12.58
N CYS A 188 -11.35 -6.45 12.58
CA CYS A 188 -12.30 -6.95 11.57
C CYS A 188 -13.41 -5.92 11.26
N ALA A 189 -14.26 -6.19 10.27
CA ALA A 189 -15.25 -5.21 9.78
C ALA A 189 -16.40 -4.97 10.77
N ASP A 190 -16.82 -6.02 11.49
CA ASP A 190 -17.86 -5.99 12.50
C ASP A 190 -17.41 -6.83 13.73
N GLU A 191 -17.83 -6.44 14.93
CA GLU A 191 -17.66 -7.23 16.16
C GLU A 191 -18.56 -8.47 16.13
N GLY A 192 -19.65 -8.42 15.36
CA GLY A 192 -20.62 -9.49 15.14
C GLY A 192 -20.41 -10.31 13.86
N ASP A 193 -19.37 -10.03 13.06
CA ASP A 193 -19.01 -10.84 11.88
C ASP A 193 -19.08 -12.33 12.25
N ASN A 194 -19.92 -13.08 11.52
CA ASN A 194 -20.34 -14.43 11.86
C ASN A 194 -19.27 -15.47 11.51
N GLU A 195 -18.08 -14.99 11.15
CA GLU A 195 -16.90 -15.82 10.99
C GLU A 195 -16.43 -16.34 12.33
N ASN A 196 -16.38 -17.66 12.42
CA ASN A 196 -16.21 -18.41 13.64
C ASN A 196 -14.72 -18.44 14.04
N TRP A 197 -14.17 -17.27 14.40
CA TRP A 197 -12.83 -17.09 14.95
C TRP A 197 -12.66 -17.83 16.29
N PRO A 198 -11.43 -18.15 16.72
CA PRO A 198 -11.20 -18.73 18.04
C PRO A 198 -11.82 -17.89 19.16
N ALA A 199 -12.48 -18.54 20.13
CA ALA A 199 -13.31 -17.86 21.13
C ALA A 199 -12.51 -16.99 22.12
N ASP A 200 -11.20 -17.18 22.20
CA ASP A 200 -10.28 -16.45 23.06
C ASP A 200 -9.70 -15.19 22.41
N VAL A 201 -10.00 -14.94 21.13
CA VAL A 201 -9.57 -13.75 20.40
C VAL A 201 -10.54 -12.59 20.64
N ILE A 202 -10.01 -11.47 21.11
CA ILE A 202 -10.77 -10.23 21.29
C ILE A 202 -10.87 -9.51 19.96
N ARG A 203 -12.09 -9.26 19.52
CA ARG A 203 -12.40 -8.63 18.24
C ARG A 203 -12.59 -7.13 18.40
N VAL A 204 -12.03 -6.39 17.46
CA VAL A 204 -12.08 -4.93 17.41
C VAL A 204 -12.61 -4.53 16.05
N ALA A 205 -13.84 -4.02 16.01
CA ALA A 205 -14.39 -3.53 14.75
C ALA A 205 -13.70 -2.23 14.32
N VAL A 206 -13.38 -2.19 13.03
CA VAL A 206 -13.15 -0.95 12.30
C VAL A 206 -14.31 -0.85 11.31
N PRO A 207 -15.29 0.03 11.54
CA PRO A 207 -16.44 0.13 10.65
C PRO A 207 -15.95 0.41 9.23
N ALA A 208 -16.48 -0.34 8.26
CA ALA A 208 -16.39 0.03 6.85
C ALA A 208 -16.92 1.46 6.77
N CYS A 209 -16.06 2.41 6.39
CA CYS A 209 -16.22 3.86 6.60
C CYS A 209 -17.57 4.42 6.09
N ALA A 210 -18.63 4.24 6.88
CA ALA A 210 -19.95 4.83 6.75
C ALA A 210 -20.51 4.97 8.17
N GLY A 211 -20.28 6.12 8.78
CA GLY A 211 -20.75 6.40 10.14
C GLY A 211 -19.90 7.43 10.87
N GLU A 212 -20.59 8.23 11.69
CA GLU A 212 -20.03 9.26 12.56
C GLU A 212 -19.02 8.65 13.54
N LEU A 213 -17.85 9.27 13.66
CA LEU A 213 -16.80 8.82 14.57
C LEU A 213 -17.10 9.33 15.99
N PRO A 214 -16.83 8.55 17.04
CA PRO A 214 -16.77 9.10 18.40
C PRO A 214 -15.69 10.19 18.47
N ALA A 215 -15.92 11.20 19.32
CA ALA A 215 -15.02 12.34 19.44
C ALA A 215 -13.58 11.90 19.74
N PRO A 216 -12.56 12.50 19.10
CA PRO A 216 -11.16 12.19 19.38
C PRO A 216 -10.83 12.44 20.85
N VAL A 217 -10.16 11.50 21.49
CA VAL A 217 -9.57 11.71 22.82
C VAL A 217 -8.19 12.32 22.63
N ALA A 218 -7.89 13.41 23.35
CA ALA A 218 -6.59 14.04 23.32
C ALA A 218 -5.54 13.13 23.98
N THR A 219 -4.59 12.62 23.20
CA THR A 219 -3.36 12.01 23.72
C THR A 219 -2.39 13.11 24.16
N ARG A 220 -1.91 13.04 25.40
CA ARG A 220 -0.84 13.94 25.87
C ARG A 220 0.51 13.31 25.56
N ALA A 221 1.52 14.14 25.31
CA ALA A 221 2.90 13.73 24.99
C ALA A 221 3.56 12.83 26.06
N THR A 222 2.95 12.68 27.23
CA THR A 222 3.49 11.90 28.36
C THR A 222 3.04 10.44 28.38
N ASP A 223 2.08 10.04 27.54
CA ASP A 223 1.47 8.71 27.61
C ASP A 223 2.34 7.58 27.02
N LEU A 224 3.54 7.90 26.52
CA LEU A 224 4.53 6.95 25.98
C LEU A 224 5.91 7.06 26.62
N ALA A 225 6.05 7.79 27.73
CA ALA A 225 7.29 7.86 28.48
C ALA A 225 7.20 6.99 29.74
N THR A 226 7.51 5.69 29.61
CA THR A 226 8.48 4.93 30.43
C THR A 226 8.68 3.55 29.80
#